data_AF-T2JDC2-F1
#
_entry.id   AF-T2JDC2-F1
#
_cell.length_a   1.000
_cell.length_b   1.000
_cell.length_c   1.000
_cell.angle_alpha   90.00
_cell.angle_beta   90.00
_cell.angle_gamma   90.00
#
_symmetry.space_group_name_H-M   'P 1'
#
loop_
_entity.id
_entity.type
_entity.pdbx_description
1 polymer ?
#
loop_
_entity_poly.entity_id
_entity_poly.type
_entity_poly.pdbx_seq_one_letter_code
_entity_poly.pdbx_strand_id
1 'polypeptide(L)'
;MNKKQRKIYDTLFKEPMRDDILWHDVITLIKAIGGSATQEDNLGFRFELKTLSLNIYTPHPQKELKRYQVKAIREFLFKARINP
;
A
#
# COMPACT_ATOMS: atom_id res chain seq x y z
N MET A 1 0.34 6.64 -13.22
CA MET A 1 0.00 5.21 -12.95
C MET A 1 -0.05 4.42 -14.25
N ASN A 2 0.58 3.26 -14.30
CA ASN A 2 0.48 2.30 -15.41
C ASN A 2 -0.71 1.33 -15.22
N LYS A 3 -0.97 0.45 -16.20
CA LYS A 3 -2.09 -0.51 -16.18
C LYS A 3 -2.04 -1.45 -14.96
N LYS A 4 -0.85 -1.88 -14.55
CA LYS A 4 -0.67 -2.76 -13.36
C LYS A 4 -1.04 -2.01 -12.08
N GLN A 5 -0.49 -0.82 -11.88
CA GLN A 5 -0.76 0.02 -10.71
C GLN A 5 -2.23 0.40 -10.59
N ARG A 6 -2.90 0.69 -11.72
CA ARG A 6 -4.36 0.92 -11.74
C ARG A 6 -5.15 -0.31 -11.27
N LYS A 7 -4.82 -1.50 -11.76
CA LYS A 7 -5.47 -2.74 -11.29
C LYS A 7 -5.30 -2.95 -9.79
N ILE A 8 -4.12 -2.64 -9.24
CA ILE A 8 -3.83 -2.78 -7.81
C ILE A 8 -4.61 -1.74 -7.00
N TYR A 9 -4.66 -0.50 -7.50
CA TYR A 9 -5.49 0.55 -6.94
C TYR A 9 -6.97 0.14 -6.86
N ASP A 10 -7.55 -0.33 -7.96
CA ASP A 10 -8.94 -0.80 -8.01
C ASP A 10 -9.16 -1.99 -7.06
N THR A 11 -8.16 -2.86 -6.95
CA THR A 11 -8.19 -4.04 -6.06
C THR A 11 -8.19 -3.65 -4.59
N LEU A 12 -7.41 -2.64 -4.19
CA LEU A 12 -7.38 -2.12 -2.82
C LEU A 12 -8.76 -1.63 -2.37
N PHE A 13 -9.53 -1.01 -3.26
CA PHE A 13 -10.85 -0.47 -2.95
C PHE A 13 -12.01 -1.43 -3.23
N LYS A 14 -11.74 -2.63 -3.77
CA LYS A 14 -12.78 -3.61 -4.06
C LYS A 14 -13.42 -4.17 -2.79
N GLU A 15 -14.71 -4.48 -2.90
CA GLU A 15 -15.50 -5.15 -1.86
C GLU A 15 -16.06 -6.47 -2.42
N PRO A 16 -15.84 -7.64 -1.77
CA PRO A 16 -15.10 -7.83 -0.51
C PRO A 16 -13.59 -7.56 -0.64
N MET A 17 -12.97 -7.19 0.48
CA MET A 17 -11.53 -6.91 0.55
C MET A 17 -10.72 -8.14 0.14
N ARG A 18 -9.79 -7.96 -0.81
CA ARG A 18 -8.90 -9.03 -1.26
C ARG A 18 -7.59 -9.02 -0.47
N ASP A 19 -7.06 -10.21 -0.23
CA ASP A 19 -5.77 -10.46 0.43
C ASP A 19 -4.67 -10.91 -0.54
N ASP A 20 -4.97 -11.05 -1.84
CA ASP A 20 -4.01 -11.45 -2.88
C ASP A 20 -3.18 -10.28 -3.44
N ILE A 21 -3.05 -9.19 -2.68
CA ILE A 21 -2.33 -7.99 -3.10
C ILE A 21 -0.86 -8.14 -2.75
N LEU A 22 0.01 -8.14 -3.75
CA LEU A 22 1.45 -8.24 -3.55
C LEU A 22 2.02 -6.97 -2.90
N TRP A 23 2.88 -7.16 -1.90
CA TRP A 23 3.60 -6.10 -1.21
C TRP A 23 4.33 -5.15 -2.16
N HIS A 24 5.09 -5.70 -3.11
CA HIS A 24 5.83 -4.94 -4.10
C HIS A 24 4.92 -4.07 -4.98
N ASP A 25 3.72 -4.57 -5.30
CA ASP A 25 2.78 -3.85 -6.14
C ASP A 25 2.27 -2.58 -5.43
N VAL A 26 2.03 -2.65 -4.12
CA VAL A 26 1.70 -1.46 -3.32
C VAL A 26 2.86 -0.47 -3.27
N ILE A 27 4.10 -0.92 -3.08
CA ILE A 27 5.27 -0.03 -3.14
C ILE A 27 5.30 0.74 -4.48
N THR A 28 5.10 0.03 -5.59
CA THR A 28 5.11 0.68 -6.91
C THR A 28 3.94 1.64 -7.11
N LEU A 29 2.77 1.32 -6.54
CA LEU A 29 1.59 2.19 -6.56
C LEU A 29 1.86 3.48 -5.78
N ILE A 30 2.35 3.39 -4.54
CA ILE A 30 2.68 4.56 -3.70
C ILE A 30 3.66 5.49 -4.42
N LYS A 31 4.73 4.94 -5.00
CA LYS A 31 5.68 5.73 -5.82
C LYS A 31 5.01 6.39 -7.02
N ALA A 32 4.08 5.70 -7.68
CA ALA A 32 3.39 6.23 -8.86
C ALA A 32 2.36 7.33 -8.58
N ILE A 33 1.89 7.45 -7.34
CA ILE A 33 1.01 8.54 -6.88
C ILE A 33 1.76 9.66 -6.16
N GLY A 34 3.10 9.67 -6.27
CA GLY A 34 3.95 10.73 -5.71
C GLY A 34 4.37 10.52 -4.25
N GLY A 35 4.21 9.32 -3.72
CA GLY A 35 4.69 8.96 -2.38
C GLY A 35 6.08 8.32 -2.38
N SER A 36 6.61 8.09 -1.19
CA SER A 36 7.87 7.38 -0.93
C SER A 36 7.61 6.06 -0.19
N ALA A 37 8.55 5.13 -0.30
CA ALA A 37 8.54 3.87 0.43
C ALA A 37 9.98 3.52 0.80
N THR A 38 10.30 3.62 2.08
CA THR A 38 11.66 3.48 2.62
C THR A 38 11.68 2.33 3.62
N GLN A 39 12.71 1.49 3.55
CA GLN A 39 12.93 0.46 4.55
C GLN A 39 13.57 1.12 5.78
N GLU A 40 12.97 0.91 6.95
CA GLU A 40 13.48 1.37 8.24
C GLU A 40 14.21 0.19 8.90
N ASP A 41 15.43 0.43 9.38
CA ASP A 41 16.25 -0.60 10.01
C ASP A 41 15.49 -1.24 11.19
N ASN A 42 15.23 -2.54 11.07
CA ASN A 42 14.59 -3.41 12.07
C ASN A 42 13.13 -3.08 12.47
N LEU A 43 12.44 -2.16 11.78
CA LEU A 43 11.07 -1.73 12.16
C LEU A 43 10.02 -1.92 11.06
N GLY A 44 10.42 -2.17 9.81
CA GLY A 44 9.51 -2.41 8.68
C GLY A 44 9.74 -1.44 7.53
N PHE A 45 8.68 -1.12 6.79
CA PHE A 45 8.70 -0.11 5.75
C PHE A 45 7.84 1.07 6.15
N ARG A 46 8.38 2.27 5.92
CA ARG A 46 7.69 3.53 6.04
C ARG A 46 7.21 3.98 4.66
N PHE A 47 5.91 4.13 4.51
CA PHE A 47 5.28 4.81 3.38
C PHE A 47 5.05 6.26 3.75
N GLU A 48 5.32 7.17 2.81
CA GLU A 48 4.96 8.58 2.95
C GLU A 48 4.18 9.05 1.73
N LEU A 49 3.15 9.83 1.97
CA LEU A 49 2.30 10.39 0.92
C LEU A 49 1.73 11.71 1.41
N LYS A 50 2.01 12.79 0.68
CA LYS A 50 1.69 14.16 1.12
C LYS A 50 2.32 14.44 2.49
N THR A 51 1.50 14.73 3.51
CA THR A 51 1.92 15.00 4.89
C THR A 51 1.70 13.80 5.83
N LEU A 52 1.34 12.65 5.28
CA LEU A 52 1.01 11.44 6.04
C LEU A 52 2.14 10.41 5.93
N SER A 53 2.31 9.65 7.00
CA SER A 53 3.19 8.48 7.04
C SER A 53 2.44 7.25 7.55
N LEU A 54 2.87 6.08 7.10
CA LEU A 54 2.36 4.79 7.52
C LEU A 54 3.52 3.79 7.63
N ASN A 55 3.71 3.22 8.82
CA ASN A 55 4.69 2.17 9.04
C ASN A 55 4.01 0.79 8.98
N ILE A 56 4.50 -0.09 8.12
CA ILE A 56 4.02 -1.47 8.00
C ILE A 56 5.22 -2.42 7.98
N TYR A 57 5.18 -3.45 8.82
CA TYR A 57 6.13 -4.56 8.74
C TYR A 57 6.01 -5.28 7.41
N THR A 58 7.14 -5.53 6.75
CA THR A 58 7.19 -6.33 5.52
C THR A 58 6.58 -7.70 5.82
N PRO A 59 5.63 -8.18 4.99
CA PRO A 59 5.16 -9.55 5.14
C PRO A 59 6.33 -10.49 4.83
N HIS A 60 6.76 -11.25 5.83
CA HIS A 60 7.73 -12.33 5.71
C HIS A 60 7.12 -13.59 6.29
N PRO A 61 7.23 -14.78 5.65
CA PRO A 61 7.82 -15.07 4.33
C PRO A 61 6.84 -14.85 3.14
N GLN A 62 5.59 -14.47 3.41
CA GLN A 62 4.55 -14.30 2.38
C GLN A 62 4.77 -13.00 1.59
N LYS A 63 4.57 -13.03 0.26
CA LYS A 63 4.69 -11.83 -0.60
C LYS A 63 3.43 -10.96 -0.59
N GLU A 64 2.32 -11.54 -0.14
CA GLU A 64 1.00 -10.92 -0.10
C GLU A 64 0.80 -10.14 1.19
N LEU A 65 0.03 -9.06 1.07
CA LEU A 65 -0.44 -8.29 2.20
C LEU A 65 -1.46 -9.08 3.01
N LYS A 66 -1.30 -9.09 4.33
CA LYS A 66 -2.35 -9.54 5.24
C LYS A 66 -3.53 -8.56 5.19
N ARG A 67 -4.75 -9.04 5.45
CA ARG A 67 -5.97 -8.20 5.45
C ARG A 67 -5.86 -6.92 6.26
N TYR A 68 -5.23 -6.97 7.44
CA TYR A 68 -5.04 -5.76 8.25
C TYR A 68 -4.11 -4.74 7.59
N GLN A 69 -3.11 -5.18 6.81
CA GLN A 69 -2.22 -4.29 6.07
C GLN A 69 -2.97 -3.68 4.88
N VAL A 70 -3.78 -4.47 4.16
CA VAL A 70 -4.66 -3.96 3.11
C VAL A 70 -5.59 -2.87 3.66
N LYS A 71 -6.20 -3.11 4.83
CA LYS A 71 -7.03 -2.10 5.52
C LYS A 71 -6.23 -0.84 5.86
N ALA A 72 -5.04 -0.98 6.46
CA ALA A 72 -4.18 0.14 6.81
C ALA A 72 -3.78 0.99 5.58
N ILE A 73 -3.45 0.33 4.46
CA ILE A 73 -3.12 1.00 3.19
C ILE A 73 -4.34 1.76 2.65
N ARG A 74 -5.54 1.16 2.65
CA ARG A 74 -6.77 1.86 2.24
C ARG A 74 -7.03 3.10 3.08
N GLU A 75 -6.94 2.99 4.39
CA GLU A 75 -7.15 4.11 5.31
C GLU A 75 -6.11 5.23 5.08
N PHE A 76 -4.87 4.85 4.83
CA PHE A 76 -3.80 5.79 4.50
C PHE A 76 -4.06 6.54 3.18
N LEU A 77 -4.45 5.84 2.12
CA LEU A 77 -4.83 6.46 0.85
C LEU A 77 -6.04 7.38 1.00
N PHE A 78 -7.07 6.94 1.73
CA PHE A 78 -8.26 7.74 2.00
C PHE A 78 -7.93 9.02 2.78
N LYS A 79 -7.11 8.93 3.85
CA LYS A 79 -6.61 10.10 4.59
C LYS A 79 -5.80 11.03 3.69
N ALA A 80 -5.04 10.48 2.73
CA ALA A 80 -4.33 11.24 1.72
C ALA A 80 -5.25 11.85 0.65
N ARG A 81 -6.58 11.75 0.78
CA ARG A 81 -7.58 12.18 -0.22
C ARG A 81 -7.38 11.49 -1.58
N ILE A 82 -6.86 10.27 -1.56
CA ILE A 82 -6.80 9.36 -2.70
C ILE A 82 -7.96 8.38 -2.53
N ASN A 83 -9.11 8.77 -3.08
CA ASN A 83 -10.37 8.05 -2.99
C ASN A 83 -10.66 7.34 -4.33
N PRO A 84 -11.43 6.23 -4.33
CA PRO A 84 -11.76 5.46 -5.53
C PRO A 84 -12.10 6.29 -6.77
#